data_AF-A0A2V9MF68-F1
#
_entry.id   AF-A0A2V9MF68-F1
#
_cell.length_a   1.000
_cell.length_b   1.000
_cell.length_c   1.000
_cell.angle_alpha   90.00
_cell.angle_beta   90.00
_cell.angle_gamma   90.00
#
_symmetry.space_group_name_H-M   'P 1'
#
loop_
_entity.id
_entity.type
_entity.pdbx_description
1 polymer ?
#
loop_
_entity_poly.entity_id
_entity_poly.type
_entity_poly.pdbx_seq_one_letter_code
_entity_poly.pdbx_strand_id
1 'polypeptide(L)'
;MPRVWLHVTWTWIVFFSWSGDNSAQETVLPQGEARAPIVSGYFPDRVHEFVFRNWNVVEPVKLAKILDASVGEVTALAVSMGLPPSVAVPPAMRQRGYVTLIRRNWHLLPYDQLLQLVEMTPERLAFALREDDFLWVKLGSLKPQCEPLHYRPPDEAARHRAAEIRRVIEEDFGEEIRRPAEPRFDFVRQLSTPLPSLLPNSRENPGVPLRIAYSYLAVYGDPLMHPELDPYPDGLLKRCSDVGINGVWLHVVLRELAPGGKTFPEFGVDSQTRLANLRSLVERAARYPESFFKARPELAGVHEDEYAALCTSQPEVREWMTASLAHVFSSVPGLAGVITITASENLTNCASHGRWRDCPRCKKRSDAEIIADVNAAMATGIHRGNPNANVLVYDWGWRGWGNAPDTVKL
;
A
#
# COMPACT_ATOMS: atom_id res chain seq x y z
N MET A 1 -61.70 -3.75 38.02
CA MET A 1 -61.30 -5.08 38.56
C MET A 1 -62.39 -6.08 38.23
N PRO A 2 -62.13 -7.40 38.20
CA PRO A 2 -60.84 -8.11 38.37
C PRO A 2 -59.98 -8.05 37.08
N ARG A 3 -58.64 -8.27 37.03
CA ARG A 3 -57.64 -8.97 37.87
C ARG A 3 -57.65 -10.50 37.84
N VAL A 4 -56.73 -11.09 37.09
CA VAL A 4 -56.09 -12.39 37.41
C VAL A 4 -54.62 -12.09 37.78
N TRP A 5 -54.01 -12.94 38.62
CA TRP A 5 -52.71 -12.70 39.25
C TRP A 5 -51.64 -13.71 38.83
N LEU A 6 -50.40 -13.46 39.28
CA LEU A 6 -49.22 -14.26 38.98
C LEU A 6 -49.35 -15.71 39.48
N HIS A 7 -48.72 -16.65 38.77
CA HIS A 7 -48.03 -17.75 39.43
C HIS A 7 -46.51 -17.55 39.27
N VAL A 8 -45.85 -17.34 40.40
CA VAL A 8 -44.38 -17.33 40.50
C VAL A 8 -43.92 -18.75 40.78
N THR A 9 -43.07 -19.31 39.92
CA THR A 9 -42.32 -20.54 40.19
C THR A 9 -40.86 -20.18 40.48
N TRP A 10 -40.42 -20.46 41.71
CA TRP A 10 -39.01 -20.37 42.06
C TRP A 10 -38.27 -21.57 41.46
N THR A 11 -37.17 -21.33 40.76
CA THR A 11 -36.18 -22.38 40.46
C THR A 11 -34.81 -21.88 40.91
N TRP A 12 -34.25 -22.55 41.91
CA TRP A 12 -32.90 -22.28 42.38
C TRP A 12 -31.90 -22.82 41.36
N ILE A 13 -30.94 -21.99 40.93
CA ILE A 13 -29.71 -22.45 40.30
C ILE A 13 -28.56 -21.81 41.07
N VAL A 14 -27.64 -22.64 41.56
CA VAL A 14 -26.48 -22.26 42.35
C VAL A 14 -25.23 -22.31 41.46
N PHE A 15 -24.45 -21.23 41.53
CA PHE A 15 -23.11 -21.00 40.99
C PHE A 15 -22.40 -22.13 40.22
N PHE A 16 -21.87 -21.77 39.04
CA PHE A 16 -20.45 -21.96 38.78
C PHE A 16 -19.82 -20.62 38.39
N SER A 17 -18.75 -20.22 39.09
CA SER A 17 -17.90 -19.11 38.68
C SER A 17 -16.94 -19.59 37.60
N TRP A 18 -17.20 -19.25 36.34
CA TRP A 18 -16.27 -19.52 35.24
C TRP A 18 -15.48 -18.25 34.91
N SER A 19 -14.34 -18.10 35.60
CA SER A 19 -13.32 -17.11 35.25
C SER A 19 -12.71 -17.50 33.90
N GLY A 20 -13.07 -16.75 32.86
CA GLY A 20 -12.72 -17.04 31.47
C GLY A 20 -12.94 -15.80 30.60
N ASP A 21 -12.18 -14.74 30.87
CA ASP A 21 -12.01 -13.65 29.91
C ASP A 21 -11.35 -14.20 28.65
N ASN A 22 -12.19 -14.57 27.68
CA ASN A 22 -11.79 -14.91 26.33
C ASN A 22 -12.57 -14.05 25.34
N SER A 23 -12.65 -12.75 25.63
CA SER A 23 -12.87 -11.72 24.62
C SER A 23 -11.66 -11.75 23.68
N ALA A 24 -11.78 -12.51 22.59
CA ALA A 24 -10.81 -12.48 21.51
C ALA A 24 -10.70 -11.03 21.03
N GLN A 25 -9.58 -10.38 21.37
CA GLN A 25 -9.33 -8.99 21.03
C GLN A 25 -9.25 -8.91 19.51
N GLU A 26 -10.20 -8.21 18.89
CA GLU A 26 -10.38 -8.19 17.43
C GLU A 26 -9.13 -7.60 16.78
N THR A 27 -8.28 -8.48 16.23
CA THR A 27 -6.92 -8.07 15.85
C THR A 27 -6.99 -7.22 14.59
N VAL A 28 -6.55 -5.97 14.68
CA VAL A 28 -6.47 -4.99 13.57
C VAL A 28 -5.70 -5.53 12.35
N LEU A 29 -4.88 -6.57 12.54
CA LEU A 29 -4.15 -7.26 11.48
C LEU A 29 -4.98 -8.39 10.86
N PRO A 30 -5.14 -8.42 9.52
CA PRO A 30 -5.89 -9.48 8.85
C PRO A 30 -5.19 -10.83 8.98
N GLN A 31 -5.97 -11.90 9.14
CA GLN A 31 -5.46 -13.27 9.36
C GLN A 31 -5.71 -14.18 8.15
N GLY A 32 -6.89 -14.11 7.53
CA GLY A 32 -7.30 -15.04 6.46
C GLY A 32 -7.34 -16.50 6.93
N GLU A 33 -7.12 -17.44 6.02
CA GLU A 33 -6.96 -18.86 6.40
C GLU A 33 -5.62 -19.09 7.09
N ALA A 34 -5.65 -19.47 8.37
CA ALA A 34 -4.47 -19.70 9.21
C ALA A 34 -3.70 -21.00 8.84
N ARG A 35 -3.19 -21.08 7.62
CA ARG A 35 -2.45 -22.24 7.06
C ARG A 35 -1.03 -22.34 7.63
N ALA A 36 -0.43 -23.53 7.52
CA ALA A 36 0.98 -23.74 7.86
C ALA A 36 1.93 -22.94 6.94
N PRO A 37 3.10 -22.50 7.45
CA PRO A 37 4.10 -21.78 6.66
C PRO A 37 4.79 -22.68 5.62
N ILE A 38 5.23 -22.07 4.51
CA ILE A 38 6.05 -22.75 3.51
C ILE A 38 7.49 -22.79 4.02
N VAL A 39 8.05 -23.99 4.14
CA VAL A 39 9.41 -24.22 4.65
C VAL A 39 10.42 -24.22 3.49
N SER A 40 11.47 -23.40 3.59
CA SER A 40 12.53 -23.35 2.59
C SER A 40 13.53 -24.49 2.79
N GLY A 41 13.24 -25.67 2.25
CA GLY A 41 14.06 -26.90 2.39
C GLY A 41 15.49 -26.86 1.81
N TYR A 42 16.03 -25.68 1.52
CA TYR A 42 17.40 -25.44 1.07
C TYR A 42 18.28 -24.70 2.11
N PHE A 43 17.71 -24.18 3.19
CA PHE A 43 18.46 -23.64 4.33
C PHE A 43 18.68 -24.69 5.42
N PRO A 44 19.67 -24.51 6.33
CA PRO A 44 19.89 -25.39 7.48
C PRO A 44 18.66 -25.47 8.41
N ASP A 45 18.11 -24.30 8.74
CA ASP A 45 16.92 -24.12 9.57
C ASP A 45 16.33 -22.70 9.34
N ARG A 46 15.22 -22.39 10.03
CA ARG A 46 14.53 -21.10 9.95
C ARG A 46 15.35 -19.92 10.48
N VAL A 47 16.30 -20.14 11.39
CA VAL A 47 17.17 -19.08 11.96
C VAL A 47 18.23 -18.69 10.95
N HIS A 48 18.89 -19.68 10.32
CA HIS A 48 19.80 -19.46 9.20
C HIS A 48 19.08 -18.79 8.03
N GLU A 49 17.88 -19.26 7.65
CA GLU A 49 17.04 -18.63 6.62
C GLU A 49 16.74 -17.15 6.94
N PHE A 50 16.34 -16.85 8.18
CA PHE A 50 16.06 -15.48 8.64
C PHE A 50 17.32 -14.59 8.63
N VAL A 51 18.46 -15.08 9.13
CA VAL A 51 19.72 -14.33 9.08
C VAL A 51 20.11 -14.08 7.62
N PHE A 52 20.14 -15.11 6.78
CA PHE A 52 20.54 -14.98 5.37
C PHE A 52 19.66 -13.99 4.59
N ARG A 53 18.32 -14.07 4.77
CA ARG A 53 17.39 -13.18 4.06
C ARG A 53 17.45 -11.72 4.51
N ASN A 54 17.93 -11.43 5.71
CA ASN A 54 17.93 -10.06 6.25
C ASN A 54 19.35 -9.50 6.49
N TRP A 55 20.42 -10.28 6.29
CA TRP A 55 21.80 -9.84 6.43
C TRP A 55 22.14 -8.69 5.47
N ASN A 56 22.90 -7.70 5.95
CA ASN A 56 23.20 -6.45 5.24
C ASN A 56 21.95 -5.64 4.78
N VAL A 57 20.74 -6.04 5.17
CA VAL A 57 19.46 -5.39 4.85
C VAL A 57 18.78 -4.87 6.14
N VAL A 58 19.10 -5.51 7.27
CA VAL A 58 18.70 -5.14 8.63
C VAL A 58 19.95 -5.23 9.52
N GLU A 59 20.11 -4.26 10.43
CA GLU A 59 21.26 -4.19 11.33
C GLU A 59 21.37 -5.45 12.22
N PRO A 60 22.58 -6.04 12.40
CA PRO A 60 22.76 -7.27 13.19
C PRO A 60 22.21 -7.20 14.61
N VAL A 61 22.28 -6.03 15.26
CA VAL A 61 21.70 -5.80 16.60
C VAL A 61 20.18 -5.98 16.64
N LYS A 62 19.49 -5.67 15.54
CA LYS A 62 18.04 -5.84 15.42
C LYS A 62 17.67 -7.30 15.13
N LEU A 63 18.45 -7.99 14.29
CA LEU A 63 18.30 -9.43 14.06
C LEU A 63 18.53 -10.22 15.35
N ALA A 64 19.57 -9.87 16.10
CA ALA A 64 19.90 -10.45 17.41
C ALA A 64 18.77 -10.24 18.43
N LYS A 65 18.23 -9.01 18.54
CA LYS A 65 17.07 -8.73 19.40
C LYS A 65 15.83 -9.56 19.02
N ILE A 66 15.52 -9.70 17.73
CA ILE A 66 14.33 -10.44 17.29
C ILE A 66 14.44 -11.93 17.61
N LEU A 67 15.65 -12.49 17.53
CA LEU A 67 15.94 -13.90 17.81
C LEU A 67 16.16 -14.24 19.30
N ASP A 68 16.23 -13.24 20.18
CA ASP A 68 16.73 -13.36 21.56
C ASP A 68 18.16 -13.95 21.63
N ALA A 69 19.09 -13.28 20.95
CA ALA A 69 20.47 -13.72 20.75
C ALA A 69 21.49 -12.57 20.91
N SER A 70 22.78 -12.90 20.92
CA SER A 70 23.84 -11.90 20.78
C SER A 70 24.15 -11.55 19.32
N VAL A 71 24.73 -10.37 19.10
CA VAL A 71 25.24 -9.96 17.78
C VAL A 71 26.36 -10.90 17.28
N GLY A 72 27.15 -11.47 18.20
CA GLY A 72 28.21 -12.42 17.87
C GLY A 72 27.65 -13.69 17.25
N GLU A 73 26.57 -14.23 17.81
CA GLU A 73 25.92 -15.45 17.31
C GLU A 73 25.27 -15.24 15.94
N VAL A 74 24.53 -14.12 15.76
CA VAL A 74 23.97 -13.77 14.44
C VAL A 74 25.06 -13.57 13.39
N THR A 75 26.18 -12.96 13.77
CA THR A 75 27.34 -12.79 12.86
C THR A 75 28.00 -14.14 12.54
N ALA A 76 28.10 -15.05 13.52
CA ALA A 76 28.62 -16.39 13.30
C ALA A 76 27.74 -17.23 12.35
N LEU A 77 26.41 -17.09 12.43
CA LEU A 77 25.48 -17.69 11.46
C LEU A 77 25.65 -17.11 10.05
N ALA A 78 25.86 -15.80 9.93
CA ALA A 78 26.12 -15.19 8.62
C ALA A 78 27.44 -15.69 8.00
N VAL A 79 28.51 -15.74 8.80
CA VAL A 79 29.84 -16.20 8.38
C VAL A 79 29.87 -17.71 8.09
N SER A 80 29.11 -18.54 8.82
CA SER A 80 29.05 -19.99 8.55
C SER A 80 28.46 -20.31 7.18
N MET A 81 27.54 -19.46 6.69
CA MET A 81 26.96 -19.50 5.34
C MET A 81 27.77 -18.73 4.30
N GLY A 82 28.96 -18.21 4.63
CA GLY A 82 29.85 -17.52 3.68
C GLY A 82 29.49 -16.06 3.37
N LEU A 83 28.53 -15.45 4.08
CA LEU A 83 28.11 -14.07 3.84
C LEU A 83 29.25 -13.07 4.13
N PRO A 84 29.32 -11.95 3.39
CA PRO A 84 30.32 -10.91 3.63
C PRO A 84 30.08 -10.22 4.99
N PRO A 85 31.09 -9.46 5.51
CA PRO A 85 30.95 -8.68 6.73
C PRO A 85 29.71 -7.77 6.75
N SER A 86 29.26 -7.39 7.95
CA SER A 86 28.15 -6.46 8.09
C SER A 86 28.54 -5.07 7.57
N VAL A 87 27.72 -4.50 6.70
CA VAL A 87 27.80 -3.09 6.27
C VAL A 87 26.70 -2.27 6.94
N ALA A 88 26.90 -0.96 7.08
CA ALA A 88 25.88 -0.06 7.60
C ALA A 88 24.64 -0.04 6.68
N VAL A 89 23.45 -0.24 7.25
CA VAL A 89 22.19 -0.25 6.51
C VAL A 89 21.70 1.19 6.30
N PRO A 90 21.53 1.67 5.06
CA PRO A 90 21.08 3.04 4.81
C PRO A 90 19.65 3.24 5.35
N PRO A 91 19.31 4.37 5.99
CA PRO A 91 17.97 4.63 6.53
C PRO A 91 16.83 4.45 5.52
N ALA A 92 17.10 4.74 4.24
CA ALA A 92 16.19 4.50 3.12
C ALA A 92 15.71 3.04 3.01
N MET A 93 16.51 2.05 3.45
CA MET A 93 16.09 0.64 3.48
C MET A 93 14.93 0.40 4.46
N ARG A 94 14.91 1.11 5.60
CA ARG A 94 13.79 1.06 6.56
C ARG A 94 12.54 1.73 5.97
N GLN A 95 12.72 2.94 5.42
CA GLN A 95 11.61 3.77 4.91
C GLN A 95 10.96 3.22 3.64
N ARG A 96 11.75 2.70 2.68
CA ARG A 96 11.29 2.30 1.34
C ARG A 96 11.26 0.78 1.13
N GLY A 97 11.96 0.01 1.97
CA GLY A 97 12.19 -1.41 1.77
C GLY A 97 11.36 -2.34 2.65
N TYR A 98 10.45 -1.82 3.48
CA TYR A 98 9.61 -2.62 4.40
C TYR A 98 8.82 -3.72 3.68
N VAL A 99 8.29 -3.47 2.47
CA VAL A 99 7.59 -4.49 1.66
C VAL A 99 8.49 -5.68 1.33
N THR A 100 9.79 -5.44 1.11
CA THR A 100 10.78 -6.51 0.90
C THR A 100 11.02 -7.31 2.20
N LEU A 101 11.05 -6.63 3.35
CA LEU A 101 11.14 -7.31 4.66
C LEU A 101 9.90 -8.15 4.95
N ILE A 102 8.70 -7.64 4.65
CA ILE A 102 7.43 -8.39 4.79
C ILE A 102 7.46 -9.64 3.91
N ARG A 103 7.68 -9.48 2.59
CA ARG A 103 7.70 -10.59 1.63
C ARG A 103 8.75 -11.67 1.98
N ARG A 104 9.95 -11.28 2.43
CA ARG A 104 11.02 -12.23 2.82
C ARG A 104 10.71 -13.05 4.08
N ASN A 105 9.86 -12.53 4.97
CA ASN A 105 9.65 -13.07 6.31
C ASN A 105 8.20 -13.51 6.60
N TRP A 106 7.31 -13.45 5.61
CA TRP A 106 5.87 -13.75 5.77
C TRP A 106 5.56 -15.16 6.28
N HIS A 107 6.30 -16.15 5.78
CA HIS A 107 6.25 -17.55 6.23
C HIS A 107 7.29 -17.87 7.32
N LEU A 108 7.99 -16.86 7.85
CA LEU A 108 9.04 -17.03 8.86
C LEU A 108 8.68 -16.48 10.24
N LEU A 109 7.96 -15.36 10.33
CA LEU A 109 7.70 -14.68 11.59
C LEU A 109 6.21 -14.65 11.94
N PRO A 110 5.82 -14.81 13.22
CA PRO A 110 4.53 -14.32 13.72
C PRO A 110 4.45 -12.80 13.59
N TYR A 111 3.24 -12.23 13.71
CA TYR A 111 3.05 -10.79 13.58
C TYR A 111 3.90 -9.99 14.59
N ASP A 112 4.05 -10.43 15.83
CA ASP A 112 4.81 -9.71 16.87
C ASP A 112 6.30 -9.53 16.53
N GLN A 113 6.92 -10.53 15.92
CA GLN A 113 8.31 -10.42 15.44
C GLN A 113 8.39 -9.68 14.10
N LEU A 114 7.35 -9.76 13.25
CA LEU A 114 7.29 -9.01 12.00
C LEU A 114 7.13 -7.50 12.23
N LEU A 115 6.26 -7.08 13.15
CA LEU A 115 6.07 -5.69 13.59
C LEU A 115 7.39 -5.12 14.14
N GLN A 116 8.11 -5.90 14.95
CA GLN A 116 9.46 -5.54 15.39
C GLN A 116 10.43 -5.41 14.21
N LEU A 117 10.40 -6.33 13.23
CA LEU A 117 11.26 -6.29 12.05
C LEU A 117 11.03 -5.03 11.18
N VAL A 118 9.79 -4.57 11.02
CA VAL A 118 9.45 -3.40 10.21
C VAL A 118 9.36 -2.07 10.98
N GLU A 119 9.38 -2.09 12.32
CA GLU A 119 9.13 -0.90 13.17
C GLU A 119 7.76 -0.23 12.89
N MET A 120 6.70 -1.04 12.80
CA MET A 120 5.32 -0.56 12.60
C MET A 120 4.42 -0.93 13.77
N THR A 121 3.35 -0.18 13.96
CA THR A 121 2.21 -0.57 14.81
C THR A 121 1.28 -1.52 14.03
N PRO A 122 0.37 -2.26 14.71
CA PRO A 122 -0.61 -3.12 14.04
C PRO A 122 -1.44 -2.36 13.00
N GLU A 123 -1.85 -1.13 13.30
CA GLU A 123 -2.68 -0.28 12.44
C GLU A 123 -1.91 0.13 11.18
N ARG A 124 -0.62 0.50 11.33
CA ARG A 124 0.22 0.88 10.18
C ARG A 124 0.55 -0.31 9.28
N LEU A 125 0.76 -1.50 9.86
CA LEU A 125 0.95 -2.72 9.07
C LEU A 125 -0.35 -3.18 8.39
N ALA A 126 -1.51 -3.08 9.06
CA ALA A 126 -2.81 -3.36 8.45
C ALA A 126 -3.12 -2.42 7.28
N PHE A 127 -2.86 -1.12 7.44
CA PHE A 127 -2.92 -0.14 6.35
C PHE A 127 -1.99 -0.54 5.20
N ALA A 128 -0.73 -0.86 5.48
CA ALA A 128 0.23 -1.25 4.44
C ALA A 128 -0.21 -2.53 3.69
N LEU A 129 -0.69 -3.56 4.41
CA LEU A 129 -1.20 -4.78 3.80
C LEU A 129 -2.39 -4.52 2.85
N ARG A 130 -3.25 -3.56 3.18
CA ARG A 130 -4.45 -3.22 2.38
C ARG A 130 -4.18 -2.25 1.22
N GLU A 131 -3.41 -1.18 1.46
CA GLU A 131 -3.29 -0.04 0.55
C GLU A 131 -1.99 -0.02 -0.27
N ASP A 132 -0.88 -0.59 0.23
CA ASP A 132 0.37 -0.65 -0.53
C ASP A 132 0.28 -1.78 -1.56
N ASP A 133 -0.02 -1.46 -2.82
CA ASP A 133 0.18 -2.35 -3.99
C ASP A 133 -0.53 -3.72 -3.86
N PHE A 134 -1.68 -3.79 -3.18
CA PHE A 134 -2.42 -5.04 -2.89
C PHE A 134 -1.58 -6.10 -2.18
N LEU A 135 -0.72 -5.67 -1.25
CA LEU A 135 0.26 -6.53 -0.58
C LEU A 135 -0.38 -7.75 0.10
N TRP A 136 -1.54 -7.61 0.75
CA TRP A 136 -2.28 -8.74 1.34
C TRP A 136 -2.60 -9.84 0.32
N VAL A 137 -3.16 -9.46 -0.84
CA VAL A 137 -3.51 -10.39 -1.92
C VAL A 137 -2.25 -11.02 -2.53
N LYS A 138 -1.19 -10.23 -2.73
CA LYS A 138 0.13 -10.70 -3.20
C LYS A 138 0.88 -11.58 -2.19
N LEU A 139 0.41 -11.64 -0.94
CA LEU A 139 0.88 -12.54 0.12
C LEU A 139 -0.05 -13.76 0.30
N GLY A 140 -1.04 -13.94 -0.59
CA GLY A 140 -1.96 -15.08 -0.62
C GLY A 140 -3.27 -14.87 0.14
N SER A 141 -3.61 -13.63 0.51
CA SER A 141 -4.79 -13.27 1.32
C SER A 141 -4.88 -14.02 2.66
N LEU A 142 -3.72 -14.39 3.23
CA LEU A 142 -3.62 -15.07 4.51
C LEU A 142 -2.27 -14.79 5.20
N LYS A 143 -2.26 -14.84 6.53
CA LYS A 143 -1.05 -14.91 7.35
C LYS A 143 -0.80 -16.37 7.80
N PRO A 144 0.34 -16.97 7.43
CA PRO A 144 0.66 -18.32 7.90
C PRO A 144 0.93 -18.37 9.40
N GLN A 145 0.53 -19.46 10.05
CA GLN A 145 0.79 -19.77 11.47
C GLN A 145 2.29 -20.04 11.70
N CYS A 146 3.05 -18.97 11.91
CA CYS A 146 4.50 -19.03 12.11
C CYS A 146 4.83 -19.08 13.60
N GLU A 147 5.32 -20.21 14.09
CA GLU A 147 5.89 -20.34 15.45
C GLU A 147 6.95 -19.25 15.72
N PRO A 148 7.03 -18.67 16.93
CA PRO A 148 8.08 -17.73 17.31
C PRO A 148 9.49 -18.24 16.97
N LEU A 149 10.29 -17.39 16.33
CA LEU A 149 11.62 -17.73 15.85
C LEU A 149 12.67 -17.25 16.86
N HIS A 150 13.21 -18.19 17.63
CA HIS A 150 14.30 -17.94 18.57
C HIS A 150 15.60 -18.57 18.07
N TYR A 151 16.73 -17.96 18.41
CA TYR A 151 18.05 -18.53 18.15
C TYR A 151 18.23 -19.86 18.87
N ARG A 152 18.95 -20.76 18.21
CA ARG A 152 19.43 -22.03 18.76
C ARG A 152 20.85 -22.26 18.24
N PRO A 153 21.81 -22.73 19.06
CA PRO A 153 23.13 -23.12 18.58
C PRO A 153 23.01 -24.16 17.45
N PRO A 154 23.66 -23.97 16.28
CA PRO A 154 23.58 -24.90 15.17
C PRO A 154 24.06 -26.30 15.54
N ASP A 155 23.28 -27.33 15.22
CA ASP A 155 23.70 -28.74 15.33
C ASP A 155 24.69 -29.14 14.21
N GLU A 156 25.07 -30.41 14.15
CA GLU A 156 26.03 -30.90 13.16
C GLU A 156 25.51 -30.87 11.72
N ALA A 157 24.25 -31.22 11.50
CA ALA A 157 23.63 -31.16 10.19
C ALA A 157 23.47 -29.70 9.73
N ALA A 158 23.11 -28.80 10.65
CA ALA A 158 22.99 -27.38 10.36
C ALA A 158 24.36 -26.76 9.98
N ARG A 159 25.43 -27.12 10.71
CA ARG A 159 26.81 -26.71 10.36
C ARG A 159 27.26 -27.27 9.01
N HIS A 160 26.94 -28.52 8.69
CA HIS A 160 27.25 -29.11 7.38
C HIS A 160 26.53 -28.36 6.25
N ARG A 161 25.22 -28.10 6.40
CA ARG A 161 24.42 -27.38 5.40
C ARG A 161 24.84 -25.92 5.24
N ALA A 162 25.26 -25.25 6.31
CA ALA A 162 25.85 -23.92 6.22
C ALA A 162 27.17 -23.93 5.42
N ALA A 163 28.03 -24.93 5.64
CA ALA A 163 29.28 -25.11 4.89
C ALA A 163 29.08 -25.50 3.41
N GLU A 164 27.94 -26.10 3.04
CA GLU A 164 27.50 -26.26 1.65
C GLU A 164 27.12 -24.91 1.02
N ILE A 165 26.26 -24.13 1.68
CA ILE A 165 25.84 -22.80 1.21
C ILE A 165 27.03 -21.86 1.07
N ARG A 166 27.98 -21.92 2.01
CA ARG A 166 29.23 -21.17 1.95
C ARG A 166 30.04 -21.51 0.70
N ARG A 167 30.20 -22.80 0.37
CA ARG A 167 30.91 -23.23 -0.85
C ARG A 167 30.25 -22.68 -2.10
N VAL A 168 28.92 -22.78 -2.23
CA VAL A 168 28.20 -22.18 -3.35
C VAL A 168 28.47 -20.67 -3.46
N ILE A 169 28.48 -19.93 -2.34
CA ILE A 169 28.78 -18.48 -2.37
C ILE A 169 30.25 -18.19 -2.75
N GLU A 170 31.20 -18.97 -2.24
CA GLU A 170 32.62 -18.80 -2.55
C GLU A 170 32.98 -19.29 -3.98
N GLU A 171 32.20 -20.19 -4.56
CA GLU A 171 32.31 -20.68 -5.95
C GLU A 171 31.62 -19.72 -6.95
N ASP A 172 30.38 -19.29 -6.70
CA ASP A 172 29.60 -18.43 -7.62
C ASP A 172 30.03 -16.95 -7.61
N PHE A 173 30.41 -16.41 -6.43
CA PHE A 173 30.72 -14.97 -6.28
C PHE A 173 32.16 -14.69 -5.83
N GLY A 174 32.82 -15.64 -5.17
CA GLY A 174 34.21 -15.50 -4.68
C GLY A 174 34.45 -14.20 -3.91
N GLU A 175 35.44 -13.42 -4.35
CA GLU A 175 35.77 -12.12 -3.74
C GLU A 175 34.87 -10.96 -4.20
N GLU A 176 33.98 -11.14 -5.19
CA GLU A 176 33.09 -10.07 -5.64
C GLU A 176 32.05 -9.71 -4.57
N ILE A 177 31.52 -10.71 -3.85
CA ILE A 177 30.56 -10.48 -2.75
C ILE A 177 31.16 -9.69 -1.57
N ARG A 178 32.49 -9.55 -1.51
CA ARG A 178 33.21 -8.77 -0.49
C ARG A 178 33.53 -7.33 -0.94
N ARG A 179 33.32 -6.99 -2.21
CA ARG A 179 33.59 -5.64 -2.74
C ARG A 179 32.53 -4.64 -2.26
N PRO A 180 32.87 -3.34 -2.15
CA PRO A 180 31.87 -2.30 -1.93
C PRO A 180 30.82 -2.29 -3.07
N ALA A 181 29.57 -2.58 -2.72
CA ALA A 181 28.42 -2.48 -3.63
C ALA A 181 27.81 -1.07 -3.60
N GLU A 182 27.01 -0.72 -4.62
CA GLU A 182 26.17 0.48 -4.56
C GLU A 182 25.21 0.39 -3.35
N PRO A 183 25.10 1.43 -2.50
CA PRO A 183 24.15 1.42 -1.39
C PRO A 183 22.71 1.26 -1.88
N ARG A 184 21.91 0.45 -1.18
CA ARG A 184 20.50 0.29 -1.55
C ARG A 184 19.79 1.64 -1.51
N PHE A 185 19.07 1.94 -2.58
CA PHE A 185 18.42 3.22 -2.85
C PHE A 185 19.35 4.41 -3.20
N ASP A 186 20.64 4.20 -3.50
CA ASP A 186 21.49 5.28 -4.05
C ASP A 186 20.98 5.78 -5.41
N PHE A 187 20.38 4.92 -6.23
CA PHE A 187 19.64 5.32 -7.43
C PHE A 187 18.61 6.44 -7.19
N VAL A 188 18.06 6.60 -5.96
CA VAL A 188 17.21 7.74 -5.61
C VAL A 188 18.01 9.05 -5.69
N ARG A 189 19.18 9.13 -5.05
CA ARG A 189 20.11 10.28 -5.14
C ARG A 189 20.55 10.53 -6.59
N GLN A 190 20.82 9.46 -7.34
CA GLN A 190 21.19 9.55 -8.76
C GLN A 190 20.04 10.14 -9.59
N LEU A 191 18.79 9.77 -9.32
CA LEU A 191 17.59 10.34 -9.98
C LEU A 191 17.29 11.78 -9.53
N SER A 192 17.49 12.11 -8.25
CA SER A 192 17.32 13.48 -7.76
C SER A 192 18.32 14.47 -8.36
N THR A 193 19.49 14.00 -8.77
CA THR A 193 20.52 14.82 -9.42
C THR A 193 20.10 15.15 -10.88
N PRO A 194 19.93 16.42 -11.26
CA PRO A 194 19.64 16.79 -12.65
C PRO A 194 20.81 16.45 -13.57
N LEU A 195 20.52 15.94 -14.77
CA LEU A 195 21.54 15.78 -15.80
C LEU A 195 21.82 17.12 -16.50
N PRO A 196 23.06 17.34 -17.01
CA PRO A 196 23.34 18.43 -17.95
C PRO A 196 22.37 18.35 -19.13
N SER A 197 21.79 19.49 -19.54
CA SER A 197 20.76 19.48 -20.59
C SER A 197 21.38 19.12 -21.94
N LEU A 198 21.04 17.95 -22.48
CA LEU A 198 21.55 17.47 -23.76
C LEU A 198 20.92 18.18 -24.97
N LEU A 199 19.76 18.82 -24.78
CA LEU A 199 19.05 19.58 -25.80
C LEU A 199 18.56 20.93 -25.23
N PRO A 200 18.37 21.96 -26.09
CA PRO A 200 17.52 23.11 -25.79
C PRO A 200 16.05 22.66 -25.72
N ASN A 201 15.25 23.27 -24.84
CA ASN A 201 13.82 22.97 -24.74
C ASN A 201 13.13 23.17 -26.10
N SER A 202 12.65 22.08 -26.71
CA SER A 202 11.72 22.15 -27.84
C SER A 202 10.42 22.77 -27.34
N ARG A 203 10.18 24.04 -27.70
CA ARG A 203 9.01 24.80 -27.24
C ARG A 203 7.71 24.06 -27.57
N GLU A 204 6.73 24.30 -26.72
CA GLU A 204 5.38 23.74 -26.80
C GLU A 204 4.78 23.94 -28.20
N ASN A 205 4.41 22.83 -28.83
CA ASN A 205 3.50 22.84 -29.98
C ASN A 205 2.08 22.52 -29.46
N PRO A 206 1.10 23.41 -29.64
CA PRO A 206 -0.30 23.05 -29.45
C PRO A 206 -0.65 21.81 -30.29
N GLY A 207 -1.18 20.77 -29.64
CA GLY A 207 -1.46 19.48 -30.28
C GLY A 207 -0.43 18.37 -30.05
N VAL A 208 0.60 18.58 -29.20
CA VAL A 208 1.41 17.46 -28.67
C VAL A 208 0.50 16.51 -27.85
N PRO A 209 0.48 15.19 -28.14
CA PRO A 209 -0.36 14.25 -27.40
C PRO A 209 0.08 14.09 -25.94
N LEU A 210 -0.86 13.67 -25.09
CA LEU A 210 -0.61 13.39 -23.68
C LEU A 210 0.28 12.14 -23.51
N ARG A 211 1.39 12.30 -22.80
CA ARG A 211 2.43 11.30 -22.55
C ARG A 211 2.74 11.28 -21.07
N ILE A 212 2.12 10.35 -20.36
CA ILE A 212 2.22 10.19 -18.91
C ILE A 212 3.23 9.10 -18.57
N ALA A 213 4.06 9.31 -17.54
CA ALA A 213 4.94 8.29 -16.98
C ALA A 213 4.64 8.02 -15.49
N TYR A 214 4.80 6.76 -15.06
CA TYR A 214 4.89 6.42 -13.64
C TYR A 214 6.35 6.47 -13.19
N SER A 215 6.60 7.01 -12.01
CA SER A 215 7.91 6.87 -11.36
C SER A 215 8.02 5.56 -10.61
N TYR A 216 9.14 4.86 -10.81
CA TYR A 216 9.54 3.70 -10.02
C TYR A 216 9.74 4.02 -8.51
N LEU A 217 9.80 5.31 -8.14
CA LEU A 217 9.85 5.77 -6.75
C LEU A 217 8.46 5.92 -6.11
N ALA A 218 7.37 5.88 -6.91
CA ALA A 218 6.01 6.21 -6.48
C ALA A 218 5.14 4.99 -6.08
N VAL A 219 5.75 3.81 -5.95
CA VAL A 219 5.05 2.50 -5.88
C VAL A 219 4.52 2.16 -4.48
N TYR A 220 5.14 2.68 -3.41
CA TYR A 220 4.89 2.26 -2.02
C TYR A 220 4.92 3.43 -1.05
N GLY A 221 4.06 3.41 -0.04
CA GLY A 221 3.99 4.38 1.04
C GLY A 221 3.13 5.61 0.76
N ASP A 222 3.12 6.55 1.70
CA ASP A 222 2.41 7.84 1.59
C ASP A 222 3.41 9.00 1.39
N PRO A 223 3.80 9.32 0.14
CA PRO A 223 4.72 10.42 -0.14
C PRO A 223 4.13 11.81 0.10
N LEU A 224 2.85 11.93 0.44
CA LEU A 224 2.19 13.19 0.76
C LEU A 224 2.19 13.48 2.26
N MET A 225 2.33 12.46 3.12
CA MET A 225 2.73 12.64 4.53
C MET A 225 4.24 12.59 4.73
N HIS A 226 4.95 11.80 3.91
CA HIS A 226 6.39 11.57 3.98
C HIS A 226 7.09 12.17 2.75
N PRO A 227 7.28 13.49 2.66
CA PRO A 227 7.90 14.14 1.50
C PRO A 227 9.34 13.67 1.25
N GLU A 228 10.02 13.08 2.24
CA GLU A 228 11.31 12.40 2.09
C GLU A 228 11.27 11.14 1.21
N LEU A 229 10.07 10.61 0.93
CA LEU A 229 9.85 9.57 -0.07
C LEU A 229 9.94 10.12 -1.51
N ASP A 230 9.84 11.43 -1.72
CA ASP A 230 9.91 12.19 -2.98
C ASP A 230 9.75 11.32 -4.26
N PRO A 231 8.51 11.04 -4.69
CA PRO A 231 8.24 10.11 -5.79
C PRO A 231 8.68 10.66 -7.15
N TYR A 232 8.86 11.98 -7.26
CA TYR A 232 9.20 12.69 -8.49
C TYR A 232 10.25 13.77 -8.20
N PRO A 233 11.50 13.38 -7.91
CA PRO A 233 12.53 14.35 -7.56
C PRO A 233 12.93 15.19 -8.78
N ASP A 234 13.44 16.41 -8.55
CA ASP A 234 13.63 17.42 -9.61
C ASP A 234 14.50 16.92 -10.79
N GLY A 235 15.52 16.10 -10.52
CA GLY A 235 16.33 15.46 -11.56
C GLY A 235 15.61 14.39 -12.40
N LEU A 236 14.57 13.73 -11.87
CA LEU A 236 13.70 12.84 -12.62
C LEU A 236 12.64 13.63 -13.40
N LEU A 237 12.03 14.66 -12.79
CA LEU A 237 11.12 15.57 -13.49
C LEU A 237 11.79 16.22 -14.71
N LYS A 238 13.06 16.64 -14.59
CA LYS A 238 13.84 17.12 -15.74
C LYS A 238 14.02 16.03 -16.81
N ARG A 239 14.42 14.81 -16.44
CA ARG A 239 14.60 13.71 -17.42
C ARG A 239 13.31 13.36 -18.15
N CYS A 240 12.18 13.37 -17.45
CA CYS A 240 10.85 13.21 -18.06
C CYS A 240 10.59 14.31 -19.09
N SER A 241 10.79 15.59 -18.71
CA SER A 241 10.63 16.74 -19.61
C SER A 241 11.56 16.68 -20.83
N ASP A 242 12.84 16.30 -20.63
CA ASP A 242 13.86 16.19 -21.67
C ASP A 242 13.51 15.15 -22.76
N VAL A 243 12.77 14.09 -22.41
CA VAL A 243 12.25 13.09 -23.36
C VAL A 243 10.79 13.33 -23.76
N GLY A 244 10.22 14.47 -23.38
CA GLY A 244 8.90 14.93 -23.79
C GLY A 244 7.71 14.34 -23.03
N ILE A 245 7.92 13.67 -21.88
CA ILE A 245 6.83 13.34 -20.95
C ILE A 245 6.24 14.66 -20.42
N ASN A 246 4.93 14.84 -20.60
CA ASN A 246 4.19 16.04 -20.24
C ASN A 246 3.13 15.80 -19.15
N GLY A 247 3.14 14.61 -18.53
CA GLY A 247 2.36 14.33 -17.33
C GLY A 247 3.03 13.26 -16.46
N VAL A 248 2.77 13.34 -15.16
CA VAL A 248 3.12 12.30 -14.19
C VAL A 248 1.88 12.01 -13.33
N TRP A 249 1.72 10.75 -12.92
CA TRP A 249 0.58 10.32 -12.10
C TRP A 249 1.06 9.77 -10.76
N LEU A 250 0.34 10.09 -9.70
CA LEU A 250 0.63 9.66 -8.34
C LEU A 250 -0.60 8.94 -7.79
N HIS A 251 -0.42 7.73 -7.25
CA HIS A 251 -1.48 7.06 -6.52
C HIS A 251 -1.75 7.82 -5.22
N VAL A 252 -3.02 8.15 -4.97
CA VAL A 252 -3.46 8.89 -3.79
C VAL A 252 -4.78 8.33 -3.27
N VAL A 253 -4.89 8.20 -1.96
CA VAL A 253 -6.10 7.70 -1.29
C VAL A 253 -7.04 8.89 -1.02
N LEU A 254 -8.15 8.97 -1.76
CA LEU A 254 -9.04 10.15 -1.72
C LEU A 254 -9.59 10.47 -0.32
N ARG A 255 -9.89 9.43 0.48
CA ARG A 255 -10.35 9.55 1.89
C ARG A 255 -9.30 10.11 2.86
N GLU A 256 -8.04 10.21 2.43
CA GLU A 256 -6.95 10.83 3.20
C GLU A 256 -6.58 12.20 2.63
N LEU A 257 -6.74 12.38 1.32
CA LEU A 257 -6.40 13.61 0.61
C LEU A 257 -7.47 14.70 0.73
N ALA A 258 -8.74 14.35 0.98
CA ALA A 258 -9.84 15.30 1.16
C ALA A 258 -10.61 15.04 2.48
N PRO A 259 -11.09 16.10 3.17
CA PRO A 259 -11.98 15.94 4.32
C PRO A 259 -13.34 15.41 3.87
N GLY A 260 -13.82 14.34 4.50
CA GLY A 260 -15.13 13.73 4.16
C GLY A 260 -16.33 14.57 4.58
N GLY A 261 -16.11 15.64 5.35
CA GLY A 261 -17.14 16.58 5.77
C GLY A 261 -18.11 15.98 6.77
N LYS A 262 -19.42 16.11 6.52
CA LYS A 262 -20.49 15.59 7.37
C LYS A 262 -20.68 14.06 7.33
N THR A 263 -20.33 13.35 6.25
CA THR A 263 -20.56 11.89 6.17
C THR A 263 -19.50 11.12 6.90
N PHE A 264 -18.27 11.31 6.43
CA PHE A 264 -17.07 10.68 6.88
C PHE A 264 -16.25 11.77 7.60
N PRO A 265 -16.69 12.28 8.76
CA PRO A 265 -15.91 13.23 9.54
C PRO A 265 -14.55 12.64 9.97
N GLU A 266 -14.41 11.31 9.93
CA GLU A 266 -13.16 10.56 10.08
C GLU A 266 -12.22 10.60 8.86
N PHE A 267 -12.70 11.02 7.68
CA PHE A 267 -11.86 11.16 6.47
C PHE A 267 -11.16 12.52 6.41
N GLY A 268 -9.93 12.51 5.90
CA GLY A 268 -9.09 13.69 5.72
C GLY A 268 -8.35 14.15 6.97
N VAL A 269 -8.13 13.27 7.94
CA VAL A 269 -7.06 13.45 8.94
C VAL A 269 -5.74 13.73 8.21
N ASP A 270 -5.04 14.79 8.61
CA ASP A 270 -3.82 15.33 7.97
C ASP A 270 -3.93 15.67 6.47
N SER A 271 -5.15 15.75 5.91
CA SER A 271 -5.37 16.15 4.52
C SER A 271 -4.71 17.48 4.17
N GLN A 272 -4.68 18.45 5.10
CA GLN A 272 -4.02 19.74 4.86
C GLN A 272 -2.50 19.58 4.60
N THR A 273 -1.84 18.66 5.31
CA THR A 273 -0.42 18.32 5.11
C THR A 273 -0.24 17.66 3.74
N ARG A 274 -1.07 16.65 3.43
CA ARG A 274 -1.03 15.97 2.13
C ARG A 274 -1.27 16.91 0.95
N LEU A 275 -2.21 17.85 1.10
CA LEU A 275 -2.55 18.88 0.11
C LEU A 275 -1.52 20.03 0.06
N ALA A 276 -0.68 20.21 1.07
CA ALA A 276 0.47 21.12 1.03
C ALA A 276 1.66 20.46 0.31
N ASN A 277 1.93 19.18 0.58
CA ASN A 277 2.97 18.42 -0.11
C ASN A 277 2.61 18.10 -1.56
N LEU A 278 1.32 17.83 -1.85
CA LEU A 278 0.83 17.70 -3.22
C LEU A 278 0.88 19.05 -3.96
N ARG A 279 0.62 20.18 -3.28
CA ARG A 279 0.96 21.51 -3.81
C ARG A 279 2.43 21.63 -4.12
N SER A 280 3.34 21.29 -3.21
CA SER A 280 4.77 21.44 -3.46
C SER A 280 5.28 20.56 -4.60
N LEU A 281 4.84 19.28 -4.66
CA LEU A 281 5.10 18.39 -5.80
C LEU A 281 4.54 18.98 -7.09
N VAL A 282 3.29 19.44 -7.06
CA VAL A 282 2.69 20.07 -8.23
C VAL A 282 3.45 21.34 -8.58
N GLU A 283 3.69 22.32 -7.72
CA GLU A 283 4.55 23.51 -7.92
C GLU A 283 5.92 23.18 -8.53
N ARG A 284 6.55 22.05 -8.18
CA ARG A 284 7.80 21.58 -8.81
C ARG A 284 7.60 21.12 -10.25
N ALA A 285 6.50 20.43 -10.53
CA ALA A 285 6.01 20.13 -11.89
C ALA A 285 5.23 21.30 -12.55
N ALA A 286 4.87 22.35 -11.80
CA ALA A 286 3.99 23.48 -12.15
C ALA A 286 4.77 24.80 -12.22
N ARG A 287 6.10 24.67 -12.22
CA ARG A 287 6.97 25.23 -13.26
C ARG A 287 6.38 24.98 -14.69
N TYR A 288 5.35 24.12 -14.83
CA TYR A 288 4.42 23.84 -15.94
C TYR A 288 2.86 23.57 -15.44
N PRO A 289 1.91 24.57 -15.20
CA PRO A 289 0.65 24.60 -14.26
C PRO A 289 -0.87 24.35 -14.77
N GLU A 290 -2.12 24.57 -14.18
CA GLU A 290 -2.82 25.36 -13.05
C GLU A 290 -4.22 24.82 -12.32
N SER A 291 -5.25 25.62 -11.83
CA SER A 291 -6.25 25.41 -10.64
C SER A 291 -7.85 25.53 -10.79
N PHE A 292 -8.92 25.68 -9.89
CA PHE A 292 -9.38 25.73 -8.41
C PHE A 292 -11.01 25.78 -8.16
N PHE A 293 -11.96 25.24 -7.26
CA PHE A 293 -12.30 24.58 -5.88
C PHE A 293 -13.78 23.90 -5.78
N LYS A 294 -14.50 23.23 -4.77
CA LYS A 294 -14.46 22.59 -3.36
C LYS A 294 -15.71 21.62 -2.97
N ALA A 295 -15.98 21.17 -1.68
CA ALA A 295 -16.64 19.87 -1.16
C ALA A 295 -18.02 19.81 -0.31
N ARG A 296 -18.81 18.66 -0.24
CA ARG A 296 -19.90 18.19 0.79
C ARG A 296 -20.58 16.73 0.62
N PRO A 297 -21.35 16.10 1.62
CA PRO A 297 -21.52 14.58 1.79
C PRO A 297 -22.50 13.79 2.86
N GLU A 298 -23.15 12.60 2.61
CA GLU A 298 -23.91 11.68 3.62
C GLU A 298 -24.26 10.14 3.31
N LEU A 299 -23.32 9.13 3.31
CA LEU A 299 -23.26 8.06 2.26
C LEU A 299 -22.52 6.66 2.44
N ALA A 300 -23.21 5.52 2.65
CA ALA A 300 -22.57 4.15 2.65
C ALA A 300 -23.07 3.19 1.51
N GLY A 301 -22.47 1.98 1.34
CA GLY A 301 -22.77 1.08 0.20
C GLY A 301 -22.68 -0.46 0.35
N VAL A 302 -21.92 -1.15 -0.52
CA VAL A 302 -21.91 -2.64 -0.69
C VAL A 302 -20.75 -3.27 0.06
N HIS A 303 -20.98 -4.37 0.78
CA HIS A 303 -19.95 -5.00 1.61
C HIS A 303 -19.26 -6.20 0.95
N GLU A 304 -17.97 -6.37 1.27
CA GLU A 304 -17.14 -7.54 0.96
C GLU A 304 -16.18 -7.77 2.12
N ASP A 305 -16.29 -8.93 2.78
CA ASP A 305 -15.71 -9.21 4.10
C ASP A 305 -15.97 -8.06 5.10
N GLU A 306 -14.91 -7.48 5.69
CA GLU A 306 -14.99 -6.33 6.60
C GLU A 306 -15.15 -4.97 5.89
N TYR A 307 -15.04 -4.93 4.55
CA TYR A 307 -14.98 -3.71 3.76
C TYR A 307 -16.34 -3.29 3.21
N ALA A 308 -16.43 -2.01 2.80
CA ALA A 308 -17.63 -1.45 2.18
C ALA A 308 -17.29 -0.51 1.01
N ALA A 309 -17.76 -0.85 -0.19
CA ALA A 309 -17.84 0.02 -1.36
C ALA A 309 -18.77 1.20 -1.06
N LEU A 310 -18.50 2.36 -1.66
CA LEU A 310 -19.45 3.48 -1.65
C LEU A 310 -20.53 3.26 -2.71
N CYS A 311 -21.81 3.36 -2.33
CA CYS A 311 -22.92 3.09 -3.25
C CYS A 311 -23.22 4.32 -4.12
N THR A 312 -22.66 4.33 -5.32
CA THR A 312 -22.72 5.46 -6.27
C THR A 312 -24.11 5.72 -6.87
N SER A 313 -25.08 4.83 -6.62
CA SER A 313 -26.51 5.12 -6.86
C SER A 313 -27.15 6.00 -5.77
N GLN A 314 -26.46 6.28 -4.66
CA GLN A 314 -26.82 7.37 -3.77
C GLN A 314 -26.47 8.71 -4.45
N PRO A 315 -27.41 9.67 -4.56
CA PRO A 315 -27.13 10.98 -5.13
C PRO A 315 -25.91 11.64 -4.51
N GLU A 316 -25.79 11.52 -3.20
CA GLU A 316 -24.79 12.22 -2.43
C GLU A 316 -23.41 11.53 -2.56
N VAL A 317 -23.27 10.22 -2.92
CA VAL A 317 -21.94 9.57 -3.15
C VAL A 317 -21.28 10.31 -4.29
N ARG A 318 -22.09 10.54 -5.33
CA ARG A 318 -21.69 11.33 -6.49
C ARG A 318 -21.36 12.76 -6.06
N GLU A 319 -22.09 13.37 -5.11
CA GLU A 319 -21.71 14.68 -4.54
C GLU A 319 -20.42 14.66 -3.71
N TRP A 320 -20.15 13.70 -2.83
CA TRP A 320 -18.89 13.61 -2.08
C TRP A 320 -17.71 13.35 -3.01
N MET A 321 -17.85 12.47 -4.02
CA MET A 321 -16.81 12.25 -5.03
C MET A 321 -16.59 13.50 -5.87
N THR A 322 -17.67 14.10 -6.41
CA THR A 322 -17.66 15.38 -7.13
C THR A 322 -16.91 16.43 -6.32
N ALA A 323 -17.34 16.64 -5.09
CA ALA A 323 -16.98 17.83 -4.35
C ALA A 323 -15.63 17.63 -3.60
N SER A 324 -15.24 16.39 -3.30
CA SER A 324 -13.86 16.06 -2.87
C SER A 324 -12.86 16.23 -4.01
N LEU A 325 -13.17 15.80 -5.24
CA LEU A 325 -12.31 16.04 -6.39
C LEU A 325 -12.23 17.54 -6.73
N ALA A 326 -13.37 18.24 -6.69
CA ALA A 326 -13.40 19.71 -6.78
C ALA A 326 -12.54 20.36 -5.68
N HIS A 327 -12.35 19.72 -4.51
CA HIS A 327 -11.46 20.19 -3.44
C HIS A 327 -9.99 19.77 -3.60
N VAL A 328 -9.67 18.73 -4.37
CA VAL A 328 -8.30 18.33 -4.67
C VAL A 328 -7.68 19.22 -5.76
N PHE A 329 -8.41 19.53 -6.84
CA PHE A 329 -7.95 20.26 -8.04
C PHE A 329 -7.55 21.75 -7.86
N SER A 330 -7.34 22.15 -6.61
CA SER A 330 -7.76 23.47 -6.16
C SER A 330 -7.25 23.87 -4.79
N SER A 331 -7.16 22.90 -3.89
CA SER A 331 -6.05 22.90 -2.94
C SER A 331 -4.71 22.88 -3.70
N VAL A 332 -4.70 22.42 -4.96
CA VAL A 332 -3.52 22.15 -5.78
C VAL A 332 -3.61 22.85 -7.16
N PRO A 333 -3.27 24.15 -7.23
CA PRO A 333 -2.93 24.81 -8.48
C PRO A 333 -1.80 24.10 -9.23
N GLY A 334 -2.10 23.55 -10.40
CA GLY A 334 -1.20 22.84 -11.31
C GLY A 334 -1.62 21.41 -11.64
N LEU A 335 -2.73 20.91 -11.06
CA LEU A 335 -3.17 19.55 -11.29
C LEU A 335 -3.87 19.42 -12.66
N ALA A 336 -3.14 18.90 -13.65
CA ALA A 336 -3.56 18.84 -15.06
C ALA A 336 -4.65 17.81 -15.39
N GLY A 337 -4.98 16.89 -14.48
CA GLY A 337 -6.01 15.88 -14.69
C GLY A 337 -5.95 14.68 -13.74
N VAL A 338 -6.81 13.68 -13.99
CA VAL A 338 -6.80 12.37 -13.32
C VAL A 338 -6.68 11.23 -14.33
N ILE A 339 -6.29 10.05 -13.81
CA ILE A 339 -6.63 8.76 -14.39
C ILE A 339 -7.58 8.06 -13.41
N THR A 340 -8.73 7.58 -13.88
CA THR A 340 -9.71 6.85 -13.05
C THR A 340 -9.68 5.35 -13.36
N ILE A 341 -9.70 4.53 -12.31
CA ILE A 341 -9.80 3.07 -12.39
C ILE A 341 -11.03 2.70 -11.57
N THR A 342 -12.05 2.13 -12.22
CA THR A 342 -13.44 2.10 -11.69
C THR A 342 -14.09 0.71 -11.67
N ALA A 343 -13.43 -0.28 -12.26
CA ALA A 343 -13.41 -1.66 -11.79
C ALA A 343 -11.92 -2.04 -11.64
N SER A 344 -11.61 -3.32 -11.38
CA SER A 344 -10.25 -3.90 -11.17
C SER A 344 -10.03 -4.35 -9.73
N GLU A 345 -8.93 -4.00 -9.07
CA GLU A 345 -8.45 -4.64 -7.82
C GLU A 345 -9.04 -4.07 -6.52
N ASN A 346 -9.65 -2.88 -6.57
CA ASN A 346 -10.21 -2.17 -5.42
C ASN A 346 -11.74 -2.11 -5.52
N LEU A 347 -12.42 -2.38 -4.40
CA LEU A 347 -13.88 -2.28 -4.25
C LEU A 347 -14.35 -0.79 -4.21
N THR A 348 -14.14 -0.06 -5.29
CA THR A 348 -14.39 1.39 -5.38
C THR A 348 -15.87 1.75 -5.41
N ASN A 349 -16.71 0.86 -5.95
CA ASN A 349 -18.15 1.05 -6.10
C ASN A 349 -18.87 -0.30 -6.29
N CYS A 350 -20.20 -0.30 -6.24
CA CYS A 350 -21.02 -1.52 -6.33
C CYS A 350 -20.75 -2.42 -7.56
N ALA A 351 -20.33 -1.86 -8.71
CA ALA A 351 -20.07 -2.63 -9.93
C ALA A 351 -18.61 -3.08 -10.07
N SER A 352 -17.68 -2.53 -9.27
CA SER A 352 -16.23 -2.72 -9.43
C SER A 352 -15.76 -4.19 -9.45
N HIS A 353 -16.34 -5.05 -8.61
CA HIS A 353 -16.10 -6.50 -8.60
C HIS A 353 -17.28 -7.31 -9.18
N GLY A 354 -18.15 -6.70 -9.99
CA GLY A 354 -19.31 -7.37 -10.62
C GLY A 354 -20.48 -7.72 -9.68
N ARG A 355 -20.42 -7.36 -8.39
CA ARG A 355 -21.38 -7.75 -7.35
C ARG A 355 -22.56 -6.78 -7.14
N TRP A 356 -22.84 -5.88 -8.09
CA TRP A 356 -23.84 -4.81 -7.89
C TRP A 356 -25.28 -5.30 -7.64
N ARG A 357 -25.56 -6.56 -7.97
CA ARG A 357 -26.84 -7.23 -7.71
C ARG A 357 -27.09 -7.56 -6.24
N ASP A 358 -26.03 -7.62 -5.43
CA ASP A 358 -26.12 -7.80 -3.98
C ASP A 358 -26.60 -6.50 -3.30
N CYS A 359 -26.37 -5.34 -3.95
CA CYS A 359 -26.85 -4.05 -3.46
C CYS A 359 -28.38 -3.95 -3.59
N PRO A 360 -29.14 -3.71 -2.50
CA PRO A 360 -30.59 -3.53 -2.58
C PRO A 360 -30.99 -2.32 -3.44
N ARG A 361 -30.10 -1.33 -3.59
CA ARG A 361 -30.27 -0.13 -4.43
C ARG A 361 -29.84 -0.37 -5.88
N CYS A 362 -28.65 -0.93 -6.11
CA CYS A 362 -28.08 -1.05 -7.46
C CYS A 362 -28.62 -2.25 -8.27
N LYS A 363 -29.23 -3.26 -7.65
CA LYS A 363 -29.65 -4.51 -8.31
C LYS A 363 -30.62 -4.41 -9.50
N LYS A 364 -31.24 -3.24 -9.69
CA LYS A 364 -32.10 -2.93 -10.85
C LYS A 364 -31.39 -2.19 -12.00
N ARG A 365 -30.17 -1.71 -11.78
CA ARG A 365 -29.32 -1.05 -12.79
C ARG A 365 -28.43 -2.07 -13.50
N SER A 366 -27.89 -1.67 -14.63
CA SER A 366 -26.69 -2.27 -15.22
C SER A 366 -25.43 -1.84 -14.48
N ASP A 367 -24.35 -2.60 -14.65
CA ASP A 367 -22.99 -2.20 -14.31
C ASP A 367 -22.51 -0.99 -15.11
N ALA A 368 -22.85 -0.94 -16.41
CA ALA A 368 -22.51 0.17 -17.30
C ALA A 368 -23.04 1.52 -16.76
N GLU A 369 -24.31 1.60 -16.35
CA GLU A 369 -24.89 2.81 -15.74
C GLU A 369 -24.20 3.21 -14.42
N ILE A 370 -23.74 2.24 -13.62
CA ILE A 370 -23.08 2.50 -12.33
C ILE A 370 -21.67 3.05 -12.54
N ILE A 371 -20.96 2.51 -13.54
CA ILE A 371 -19.61 2.93 -13.93
C ILE A 371 -19.65 4.31 -14.63
N ALA A 372 -20.65 4.55 -15.49
CA ALA A 372 -20.88 5.84 -16.12
C ALA A 372 -21.21 6.92 -15.07
N ASP A 373 -22.15 6.66 -14.16
CA ASP A 373 -22.47 7.54 -13.01
C ASP A 373 -21.22 7.95 -12.22
N VAL A 374 -20.32 7.00 -11.97
CA VAL A 374 -19.08 7.19 -11.22
C VAL A 374 -18.13 8.14 -11.96
N ASN A 375 -17.87 7.87 -13.23
CA ASN A 375 -16.97 8.70 -14.02
C ASN A 375 -17.57 10.09 -14.32
N ALA A 376 -18.87 10.18 -14.56
CA ALA A 376 -19.59 11.46 -14.71
C ALA A 376 -19.56 12.30 -13.42
N ALA A 377 -19.72 11.69 -12.25
CA ALA A 377 -19.60 12.39 -10.97
C ALA A 377 -18.16 12.87 -10.72
N MET A 378 -17.16 12.04 -10.99
CA MET A 378 -15.77 12.44 -10.87
C MET A 378 -15.43 13.58 -11.84
N ALA A 379 -15.81 13.47 -13.11
CA ALA A 379 -15.62 14.53 -14.11
C ALA A 379 -16.31 15.83 -13.71
N THR A 380 -17.58 15.77 -13.27
CA THR A 380 -18.32 16.92 -12.74
C THR A 380 -17.59 17.58 -11.58
N GLY A 381 -16.95 16.80 -10.71
CA GLY A 381 -16.12 17.30 -9.63
C GLY A 381 -14.85 17.99 -10.10
N ILE A 382 -14.10 17.28 -10.93
CA ILE A 382 -12.84 17.73 -11.51
C ILE A 382 -13.06 19.01 -12.29
N HIS A 383 -14.11 19.13 -13.11
CA HIS A 383 -14.40 20.33 -13.92
C HIS A 383 -15.04 21.48 -13.14
N ARG A 384 -15.70 21.21 -11.99
CA ARG A 384 -16.02 22.28 -11.00
C ARG A 384 -14.76 22.82 -10.33
N GLY A 385 -13.75 21.96 -10.12
CA GLY A 385 -12.44 22.35 -9.61
C GLY A 385 -11.58 23.05 -10.65
N ASN A 386 -11.41 22.49 -11.83
CA ASN A 386 -10.60 23.04 -12.93
C ASN A 386 -11.30 22.68 -14.25
N PRO A 387 -11.99 23.62 -14.92
CA PRO A 387 -12.70 23.36 -16.18
C PRO A 387 -11.81 22.84 -17.32
N ASN A 388 -10.48 23.01 -17.23
CA ASN A 388 -9.51 22.58 -18.24
C ASN A 388 -8.81 21.25 -17.89
N ALA A 389 -9.13 20.64 -16.75
CA ALA A 389 -8.47 19.40 -16.30
C ALA A 389 -8.89 18.18 -17.15
N ASN A 390 -7.92 17.35 -17.47
CA ASN A 390 -8.13 16.11 -18.23
C ASN A 390 -8.76 15.04 -17.33
N VAL A 391 -9.74 14.30 -17.86
CA VAL A 391 -10.33 13.14 -17.19
C VAL A 391 -10.08 11.92 -18.07
N LEU A 392 -9.03 11.16 -17.75
CA LEU A 392 -8.76 9.88 -18.41
C LEU A 392 -9.51 8.78 -17.66
N VAL A 393 -10.46 8.14 -18.33
CA VAL A 393 -11.18 6.97 -17.80
C VAL A 393 -10.52 5.72 -18.33
N TYR A 394 -10.06 4.83 -17.44
CA TYR A 394 -9.49 3.54 -17.82
C TYR A 394 -10.55 2.45 -17.69
N ASP A 395 -10.74 1.68 -18.76
CA ASP A 395 -11.68 0.57 -18.88
C ASP A 395 -11.12 -0.76 -18.32
N TRP A 396 -9.92 -0.73 -17.75
CA TRP A 396 -9.32 -1.83 -17.00
C TRP A 396 -10.29 -2.36 -15.91
N GLY A 397 -10.44 -3.68 -15.85
CA GLY A 397 -11.40 -4.38 -14.99
C GLY A 397 -12.86 -4.38 -15.47
N TRP A 398 -13.25 -3.51 -16.42
CA TRP A 398 -14.64 -3.47 -16.90
C TRP A 398 -15.01 -4.80 -17.58
N ARG A 399 -16.29 -5.20 -17.49
CA ARG A 399 -16.82 -6.47 -18.02
C ARG A 399 -16.02 -7.73 -17.63
N GLY A 400 -15.22 -7.69 -16.55
CA GLY A 400 -14.33 -8.79 -16.16
C GLY A 400 -13.13 -8.93 -17.11
N TRP A 401 -12.42 -7.82 -17.36
CA TRP A 401 -11.32 -7.69 -18.33
C TRP A 401 -11.75 -7.83 -19.80
N GLY A 402 -13.03 -7.59 -20.10
CA GLY A 402 -13.60 -7.68 -21.44
C GLY A 402 -13.83 -6.31 -22.07
N ASN A 403 -13.90 -6.26 -23.40
CA ASN A 403 -14.28 -5.03 -24.12
C ASN A 403 -15.65 -4.52 -23.65
N ALA A 404 -15.72 -3.25 -23.26
CA ALA A 404 -16.92 -2.60 -22.73
C ALA A 404 -17.43 -1.43 -23.61
N PRO A 405 -17.67 -1.64 -24.92
CA PRO A 405 -17.99 -0.59 -25.90
C PRO A 405 -19.43 -0.03 -25.76
N ASP A 406 -20.18 -0.51 -24.79
CA ASP A 406 -21.47 0.00 -24.34
C ASP A 406 -21.30 0.99 -23.18
N THR A 407 -20.48 0.66 -22.17
CA THR A 407 -20.13 1.59 -21.08
C THR A 407 -19.40 2.84 -21.60
N VAL A 408 -18.55 2.71 -22.63
CA VAL A 408 -17.82 3.83 -23.27
C VAL A 408 -18.75 4.79 -24.04
N LYS A 409 -20.05 4.48 -24.19
CA LYS A 409 -21.05 5.31 -24.90
C LYS A 409 -22.05 6.01 -23.98
N LEU A 410 -21.87 5.91 -22.66
CA LEU A 410 -22.71 6.53 -21.62
C LEU A 410 -21.99 7.72 -20.99
#